data_AF-A0A383BA49-F1
#
_entry.id   AF-A0A383BA49-F1
#
_cell.length_a   1.000
_cell.length_b   1.000
_cell.length_c   1.000
_cell.angle_alpha   90.00
_cell.angle_beta   90.00
_cell.angle_gamma   90.00
#
_symmetry.space_group_name_H-M   'P 1'
#
loop_
_entity.id
_entity.type
_entity.pdbx_description
1 polymer ?
#
loop_
_entity_poly.entity_id
_entity_poly.type
_entity_poly.pdbx_seq_one_letter_code
_entity_poly.pdbx_strand_id
1 'polypeptide(L)'
;IKRLGFTVAEIKGKITGERDLISNERIDFYFKLFPSPEGPTKLDGDPFIVHSKKSSRERKAEVIDGEVILGDSPLDPVSDLPVRKLISITLSQRATVVNARTVGTVPAENLVPFVHQRYDDLSVLGVKDSDG
;
A
#
# COMPACT_ATOMS: atom_id res chain seq x y z
N ILE A 1 -12.20 -4.07 1.38
CA ILE A 1 -11.06 -4.32 0.45
C ILE A 1 -10.70 -5.79 0.57
N LYS A 2 -10.70 -6.53 -0.55
CA LYS A 2 -10.40 -7.97 -0.55
C LYS A 2 -9.23 -8.29 -1.48
N ARG A 3 -8.33 -9.18 -1.07
CA ARG A 3 -7.24 -9.73 -1.88
C ARG A 3 -7.22 -11.25 -1.67
N LEU A 4 -7.22 -12.01 -2.77
CA LEU A 4 -7.10 -13.48 -2.76
C LEU A 4 -8.06 -14.17 -1.76
N GLY A 5 -9.30 -13.66 -1.63
CA GLY A 5 -10.32 -14.21 -0.73
C GLY A 5 -10.31 -13.65 0.70
N PHE A 6 -9.24 -12.97 1.13
CA PHE A 6 -9.10 -12.37 2.45
C PHE A 6 -9.57 -10.92 2.45
N THR A 7 -10.31 -10.52 3.48
CA THR A 7 -10.66 -9.12 3.71
C THR A 7 -9.51 -8.45 4.45
N VAL A 8 -8.67 -7.70 3.75
CA VAL A 8 -7.47 -7.04 4.33
C VAL A 8 -7.80 -5.74 5.05
N ALA A 9 -8.88 -5.07 4.67
CA ALA A 9 -9.36 -3.87 5.34
C ALA A 9 -10.83 -3.60 5.03
N GLU A 10 -11.56 -3.05 6.01
CA GLU A 10 -12.92 -2.58 5.88
C GLU A 10 -13.05 -1.17 6.46
N ILE A 11 -13.76 -0.29 5.75
CA ILE A 11 -14.05 1.07 6.21
C ILE A 11 -15.56 1.24 6.12
N LYS A 12 -16.20 1.56 7.24
CA LYS A 12 -17.64 1.80 7.35
C LYS A 12 -17.88 3.15 8.00
N GLY A 13 -18.89 3.87 7.57
CA GLY A 13 -19.24 5.13 8.20
C GLY A 13 -20.29 5.92 7.44
N LYS A 14 -20.64 7.08 7.98
CA LYS A 14 -21.57 8.04 7.38
C LYS A 14 -20.88 9.38 7.25
N ILE A 15 -21.20 10.11 6.18
CA ILE A 15 -20.77 11.49 6.01
C ILE A 15 -21.48 12.33 7.06
N THR A 16 -20.71 13.09 7.85
CA THR A 16 -21.24 13.94 8.93
C THR A 16 -21.06 15.43 8.67
N GLY A 17 -20.26 15.78 7.66
CA GLY A 17 -20.08 17.15 7.24
C GLY A 17 -18.97 17.31 6.21
N GLU A 18 -18.70 18.57 5.88
CA GLU A 18 -17.58 18.97 5.02
C GLU A 18 -16.47 19.60 5.88
N ARG A 19 -15.23 19.51 5.40
CA ARG A 19 -14.09 20.24 5.97
C ARG A 19 -13.47 21.16 4.93
N ASP A 20 -12.66 22.10 5.40
CA ASP A 20 -11.90 22.99 4.53
C ASP A 20 -11.01 22.21 3.56
N LEU A 21 -10.96 22.67 2.32
CA LEU A 21 -10.14 22.08 1.26
C LEU A 21 -8.67 22.39 1.50
N ILE A 22 -7.83 21.36 1.35
CA ILE A 22 -6.39 21.50 1.52
C ILE A 22 -5.70 21.40 0.16
N SER A 23 -4.68 22.23 -0.04
CA SER A 23 -3.66 22.04 -1.06
C SER A 23 -2.33 21.77 -0.37
N ASN A 24 -1.58 20.79 -0.85
CA ASN A 24 -0.31 20.42 -0.23
C ASN A 24 0.71 19.92 -1.25
N GLU A 25 1.97 20.09 -0.85
CA GLU A 25 3.12 19.44 -1.46
C GLU A 25 3.56 18.29 -0.57
N ARG A 26 3.83 17.13 -1.16
CA ARG A 26 4.42 15.99 -0.44
C ARG A 26 5.47 15.29 -1.28
N ILE A 27 6.35 14.57 -0.60
CA ILE A 27 7.32 13.69 -1.24
C ILE A 27 7.02 12.27 -0.76
N ASP A 28 6.63 11.41 -1.70
CA ASP A 28 6.49 9.98 -1.44
C ASP A 28 7.78 9.28 -1.89
N PHE A 29 8.20 8.25 -1.14
CA PHE A 29 9.31 7.37 -1.52
C PHE A 29 8.76 5.98 -1.82
N TYR A 30 9.27 5.33 -2.87
CA TYR A 30 8.97 3.93 -3.16
C TYR A 30 10.15 3.23 -3.80
N PHE A 31 10.26 1.93 -3.56
CA PHE A 31 11.22 1.06 -4.22
C PHE A 31 10.64 0.53 -5.52
N LYS A 32 11.41 0.59 -6.60
CA LYS A 32 11.12 -0.10 -7.86
C LYS A 32 12.07 -1.28 -7.99
N LEU A 33 11.51 -2.47 -7.81
CA LEU A 33 12.22 -3.75 -7.87
C LEU A 33 11.72 -4.57 -9.06
N PHE A 34 12.59 -5.44 -9.58
CA PHE A 34 12.30 -6.36 -10.67
C PHE A 34 12.62 -7.78 -10.20
N PRO A 35 11.62 -8.63 -9.95
CA PRO A 35 11.85 -10.02 -9.61
C PRO A 35 12.59 -10.75 -10.74
N SER A 36 13.56 -11.57 -10.38
CA SER A 36 14.37 -12.33 -11.33
C SER A 36 13.74 -13.69 -11.66
N PRO A 37 13.84 -14.18 -12.91
CA PRO A 37 13.42 -15.54 -13.25
C PRO A 37 14.31 -16.63 -12.62
N GLU A 38 15.50 -16.28 -12.12
CA GLU A 38 16.51 -17.22 -11.57
C GLU A 38 16.14 -17.85 -10.22
N GLY A 39 14.99 -17.48 -9.66
CA GLY A 39 14.40 -18.14 -8.50
C GLY A 39 13.60 -17.19 -7.60
N PRO A 40 12.79 -17.76 -6.70
CA PRO A 40 12.08 -16.98 -5.68
C PRO A 40 13.06 -16.13 -4.89
N THR A 41 12.65 -14.93 -4.47
CA THR A 41 13.45 -13.97 -3.68
C THR A 41 14.65 -13.33 -4.38
N LYS A 42 14.96 -13.69 -5.65
CA LYS A 42 16.01 -13.01 -6.43
C LYS A 42 15.46 -11.80 -7.18
N LEU A 43 16.30 -10.78 -7.33
CA LEU A 43 16.01 -9.56 -8.09
C LEU A 43 17.01 -9.42 -9.24
N ASP A 44 16.59 -8.84 -10.37
CA ASP A 44 17.46 -8.61 -11.55
C ASP A 44 18.56 -7.55 -11.31
N GLY A 45 18.58 -6.98 -10.11
CA GLY A 45 19.59 -6.03 -9.64
C GLY A 45 19.11 -5.32 -8.39
N ASP A 46 19.93 -4.37 -7.93
CA ASP A 46 19.58 -3.51 -6.80
C ASP A 46 18.33 -2.68 -7.13
N PRO A 47 17.29 -2.68 -6.26
CA PRO A 47 16.10 -1.86 -6.44
C PRO A 47 16.42 -0.37 -6.54
N PHE A 48 15.69 0.33 -7.41
CA PHE A 48 15.76 1.78 -7.46
C PHE A 48 14.98 2.38 -6.29
N ILE A 49 15.58 3.31 -5.57
CA ILE A 49 14.84 4.23 -4.71
C ILE A 49 14.34 5.39 -5.56
N VAL A 50 13.02 5.58 -5.56
CA VAL A 50 12.35 6.65 -6.30
C VAL A 50 11.76 7.60 -5.29
N HIS A 51 11.93 8.90 -5.55
CA HIS A 51 11.18 9.91 -4.84
C HIS A 51 10.23 10.63 -5.79
N SER A 52 9.04 10.94 -5.31
CA SER A 52 7.93 11.45 -6.09
C SER A 52 7.39 12.70 -5.42
N LYS A 53 7.70 13.86 -6.00
CA LYS A 53 7.13 15.13 -5.58
C LYS A 53 5.71 15.21 -6.11
N LYS A 54 4.74 15.46 -5.22
CA LYS A 54 3.32 15.50 -5.54
C LYS A 54 2.73 16.82 -5.06
N SER A 55 2.25 17.61 -6.00
CA SER A 55 1.45 18.80 -5.74
C SER A 55 -0.02 18.42 -5.88
N SER A 56 -0.80 18.62 -4.83
CA SER A 56 -2.21 18.22 -4.83
C SER A 56 -3.15 19.33 -4.40
N ARG A 57 -4.32 19.36 -5.03
CA ARG A 57 -5.43 20.26 -4.70
C ARG A 57 -6.73 19.48 -4.57
N GLU A 58 -7.37 19.59 -3.42
CA GLU A 58 -8.70 19.04 -3.18
C GLU A 58 -9.79 19.88 -3.85
N ARG A 59 -10.85 19.21 -4.31
CA ARG A 59 -12.06 19.81 -4.87
C ARG A 59 -13.29 19.59 -4.00
N LYS A 60 -13.26 18.53 -3.18
CA LYS A 60 -14.28 18.18 -2.18
C LYS A 60 -13.60 17.43 -1.05
N ALA A 61 -14.02 17.67 0.19
CA ALA A 61 -13.57 16.94 1.36
C ALA A 61 -14.70 16.78 2.38
N GLU A 62 -15.13 15.54 2.59
CA GLU A 62 -16.20 15.16 3.52
C GLU A 62 -15.62 14.37 4.69
N VAL A 63 -16.07 14.72 5.89
CA VAL A 63 -15.73 14.01 7.13
C VAL A 63 -16.66 12.82 7.26
N ILE A 64 -16.08 11.66 7.58
CA ILE A 64 -16.81 10.43 7.84
C ILE A 64 -16.68 10.10 9.32
N ASP A 65 -17.82 9.89 9.98
CA ASP A 65 -17.88 9.22 11.28
C ASP A 65 -18.07 7.73 11.06
N GLY A 66 -17.22 6.92 11.67
CA GLY A 66 -17.16 5.50 11.36
C GLY A 66 -15.93 4.78 11.90
N GLU A 67 -15.71 3.59 11.37
CA GLU A 67 -14.69 2.66 11.81
C GLU A 67 -13.80 2.19 10.64
N VAL A 68 -12.56 1.84 10.98
CA VAL A 68 -11.61 1.17 10.11
C VAL A 68 -11.19 -0.12 10.78
N ILE A 69 -11.44 -1.24 10.11
CA ILE A 69 -11.09 -2.58 10.57
C ILE A 69 -9.97 -3.08 9.66
N LEU A 70 -8.82 -3.42 10.24
CA LEU A 70 -7.75 -4.11 9.53
C LEU A 70 -7.97 -5.61 9.71
N GLY A 71 -8.04 -6.34 8.60
CA GLY A 71 -8.26 -7.77 8.64
C GLY A 71 -6.96 -8.54 8.54
N ASP A 72 -7.01 -9.77 9.06
CA ASP A 72 -5.89 -10.70 9.01
C ASP A 72 -5.79 -11.31 7.60
N SER A 73 -4.57 -11.42 7.09
CA SER A 73 -4.25 -12.07 5.82
C SER A 73 -2.87 -12.69 5.91
N PRO A 74 -2.72 -13.98 5.58
CA PRO A 74 -1.42 -14.63 5.57
C PRO A 74 -0.46 -14.07 4.49
N LEU A 75 -0.99 -13.28 3.54
CA LEU A 75 -0.25 -12.69 2.43
C LEU A 75 -0.10 -11.17 2.55
N ASP A 76 -0.83 -10.54 3.48
CA ASP A 76 -0.85 -9.09 3.65
C ASP A 76 -0.82 -8.77 5.15
N PRO A 77 0.35 -8.47 5.73
CA PRO A 77 0.49 -8.17 7.16
C PRO A 77 -0.04 -6.77 7.52
N VAL A 78 -1.20 -6.39 6.97
CA VAL A 78 -1.84 -5.10 7.21
C VAL A 78 -2.31 -5.00 8.66
N SER A 79 -2.82 -6.09 9.23
CA SER A 79 -3.19 -6.19 10.65
C SER A 79 -2.01 -6.07 11.61
N ASP A 80 -0.78 -6.33 11.15
CA ASP A 80 0.41 -6.29 12.00
C ASP A 80 0.85 -4.85 12.31
N LEU A 81 0.32 -3.87 11.57
CA LEU A 81 0.56 -2.46 11.82
C LEU A 81 -0.14 -2.03 13.13
N PRO A 82 0.59 -1.52 14.14
CA PRO A 82 0.00 -1.15 15.41
C PRO A 82 -0.84 0.13 15.29
N VAL A 83 -2.16 -0.02 15.09
CA VAL A 83 -3.10 1.11 15.08
C VAL A 83 -3.51 1.46 16.51
N ARG A 84 -2.91 2.53 17.05
CA ARG A 84 -3.20 2.98 18.42
C ARG A 84 -4.52 3.75 18.54
N LYS A 85 -4.85 4.54 17.52
CA LYS A 85 -6.02 5.43 17.52
C LYS A 85 -6.40 5.81 16.09
N LEU A 86 -7.68 5.71 15.77
CA LEU A 86 -8.25 6.33 14.57
C LEU A 86 -8.37 7.85 14.80
N ILE A 87 -7.75 8.65 13.92
CA ILE A 87 -7.74 10.11 14.04
C ILE A 87 -8.90 10.73 13.25
N SER A 88 -9.08 10.32 12.00
CA SER A 88 -10.16 10.78 11.13
C SER A 88 -10.35 9.84 9.94
N ILE A 89 -11.55 9.90 9.34
CA ILE A 89 -11.83 9.33 8.02
C ILE A 89 -12.28 10.49 7.13
N THR A 90 -11.71 10.58 5.93
CA THR A 90 -12.07 11.64 4.96
C THR A 90 -12.31 11.04 3.59
N LEU A 91 -13.44 11.38 2.99
CA LEU A 91 -13.69 11.16 1.57
C LEU A 91 -13.34 12.44 0.81
N SER A 92 -12.30 12.39 -0.02
CA SER A 92 -11.83 13.57 -0.76
C SER A 92 -11.77 13.32 -2.27
N GLN A 93 -12.17 14.33 -3.05
CA GLN A 93 -11.88 14.40 -4.47
C GLN A 93 -10.66 15.30 -4.67
N ARG A 94 -9.64 14.83 -5.41
CA ARG A 94 -8.35 15.51 -5.51
C ARG A 94 -7.76 15.40 -6.90
N ALA A 95 -7.11 16.47 -7.35
CA ALA A 95 -6.21 16.46 -8.49
C ALA A 95 -4.76 16.52 -7.98
N THR A 96 -3.88 15.70 -8.57
CA THR A 96 -2.46 15.64 -8.18
C THR A 96 -1.57 15.66 -9.42
N VAL A 97 -0.59 16.57 -9.42
CA VAL A 97 0.52 16.56 -10.39
C VAL A 97 1.70 15.85 -9.76
N VAL A 98 2.31 14.92 -10.49
CA VAL A 98 3.39 14.08 -10.00
C VAL A 98 4.65 14.32 -10.83
N ASN A 99 5.76 14.61 -10.15
CA ASN A 99 7.09 14.63 -10.73
C ASN A 99 7.97 13.64 -9.96
N ALA A 100 8.30 12.52 -10.59
CA ALA A 100 9.08 11.44 -9.97
C ALA A 100 10.42 11.26 -10.67
N ARG A 101 11.45 10.94 -9.87
CA ARG A 101 12.76 10.54 -10.40
C ARG A 101 13.41 9.47 -9.53
N THR A 102 14.17 8.60 -10.16
CA THR A 102 15.10 7.72 -9.47
C THR A 102 16.17 8.57 -8.79
N VAL A 103 16.45 8.32 -7.51
CA VAL A 103 17.49 9.02 -6.76
C VAL A 103 18.72 8.16 -6.48
N GLY A 104 18.62 6.85 -6.69
CA GLY A 104 19.73 5.91 -6.55
C GLY A 104 19.22 4.47 -6.55
N THR A 105 20.09 3.58 -6.10
CA THR A 105 19.78 2.17 -5.84
C THR A 105 19.95 1.86 -4.35
N VAL A 106 19.32 0.77 -3.90
CA VAL A 106 19.49 0.21 -2.56
C VAL A 106 19.94 -1.24 -2.71
N PRO A 107 20.94 -1.72 -1.93
CA PRO A 107 21.37 -3.11 -1.99
C PRO A 107 20.19 -4.08 -1.86
N ALA A 108 20.12 -5.04 -2.77
CA ALA A 108 19.02 -5.99 -2.82
C ALA A 108 18.79 -6.71 -1.48
N GLU A 109 19.87 -7.11 -0.77
CA GLU A 109 19.76 -7.82 0.51
C GLU A 109 19.00 -7.04 1.60
N ASN A 110 18.98 -5.71 1.52
CA ASN A 110 18.28 -4.87 2.49
C ASN A 110 16.75 -4.88 2.31
N LEU A 111 16.28 -5.27 1.12
CA LEU A 111 14.86 -5.22 0.77
C LEU A 111 14.24 -6.60 0.62
N VAL A 112 14.98 -7.58 0.10
CA VAL A 112 14.48 -8.94 -0.16
C VAL A 112 13.64 -9.54 0.99
N PRO A 113 14.03 -9.44 2.27
CA PRO A 113 13.24 -9.98 3.39
C PRO A 113 11.85 -9.34 3.56
N PHE A 114 11.64 -8.13 3.02
CA PHE A 114 10.43 -7.34 3.17
C PHE A 114 9.58 -7.28 1.88
N VAL A 115 10.03 -7.92 0.80
CA VAL A 115 9.28 -7.95 -0.46
C VAL A 115 8.14 -8.95 -0.34
N HIS A 116 6.91 -8.44 -0.27
CA HIS A 116 5.66 -9.21 -0.41
C HIS A 116 4.97 -8.74 -1.69
N GLN A 117 4.72 -9.63 -2.66
CA GLN A 117 4.42 -9.28 -4.05
C GLN A 117 3.52 -10.31 -4.75
N ARG A 118 3.20 -10.07 -6.03
CA ARG A 118 2.37 -10.95 -6.89
C ARG A 118 2.79 -12.43 -6.97
N TYR A 119 4.02 -12.75 -6.55
CA TYR A 119 4.55 -14.11 -6.46
C TYR A 119 4.88 -14.46 -5.01
N ASP A 120 4.01 -14.04 -4.07
CA ASP A 120 4.07 -14.55 -2.70
C ASP A 120 4.20 -16.07 -2.74
N ASP A 121 5.00 -16.62 -1.83
CA ASP A 121 5.06 -18.07 -1.66
C ASP A 121 3.68 -18.55 -1.19
N LEU A 122 2.85 -19.00 -2.15
CA LEU A 122 1.48 -19.43 -1.88
C LEU A 122 1.42 -20.72 -1.07
N SER A 123 2.55 -21.37 -0.77
CA SER A 123 2.58 -22.52 0.13
C SER A 123 2.04 -22.20 1.52
N VAL A 124 2.11 -20.93 1.95
CA VAL A 124 1.52 -20.44 3.22
C VAL A 124 -0.01 -20.51 3.25
N LEU A 125 -0.67 -20.60 2.09
CA LEU A 125 -2.12 -20.81 2.00
C LEU A 125 -2.54 -22.28 2.21
N GLY A 126 -1.57 -23.19 2.36
CA GLY A 126 -1.78 -24.62 2.35
C GLY A 126 -2.03 -25.10 0.92
N VAL A 127 -1.30 -26.15 0.50
CA VAL A 127 -1.55 -26.80 -0.78
C VAL A 127 -3.00 -27.28 -0.81
N LYS A 128 -3.82 -26.65 -1.64
CA LYS A 128 -5.06 -27.26 -2.11
C LYS A 128 -4.89 -27.66 -3.56
N ASP A 129 -3.99 -28.61 -3.78
CA ASP A 129 -4.07 -29.46 -4.95
C ASP A 129 -5.27 -30.38 -4.73
N SER A 130 -6.40 -29.92 -5.23
CA SER A 130 -7.50 -30.79 -5.60
C SER A 130 -8.12 -30.17 -6.83
N ASP A 131 -7.54 -30.48 -7.99
CA ASP A 131 -8.26 -30.94 -9.17
C ASP A 131 -7.29 -31.71 -10.08
N GLY A 132 -7.76 -32.89 -10.50
CA GLY A 132 -6.99 -33.95 -11.18
C GLY A 132 -6.99 -33.88 -12.69
#